data_AF-A0A3P6Z8R7-F1
#
_entry.id   AF-A0A3P6Z8R7-F1
#
_cell.length_a   1.000
_cell.length_b   1.000
_cell.length_c   1.000
_cell.angle_alpha   90.00
_cell.angle_beta   90.00
_cell.angle_gamma   90.00
#
_symmetry.space_group_name_H-M   'P 1'
#
loop_
_entity.id
_entity.type
_entity.pdbx_description
1 polymer ?
#
loop_
_entity_poly.entity_id
_entity_poly.type
_entity_poly.pdbx_seq_one_letter_code
_entity_poly.pdbx_strand_id
1 'polypeptide(L)'
;MEKIAANVVKKCPASREELLSMPQLSKLGVNVGSVPYPTPVRDGYPEDIQTSIIDQWGSERSNYRIEGGCPSAPCNSWWQIVWSKVSHIGCSLNNCGNRTTMVCIYSSRADPETDHPFKVGNGCSACPEGFERCENKMCASESQNPTEPEFQSEAFEKDEDSNDNEGYKEEEPNKDNNSDNNPYAAASGTGGQVLDHESSDSATQFTVPFATFFTLLLLGILA
;
A
#
# COMPACT_ATOMS: atom_id res chain seq x y z
N MET A 1 -10.39 14.80 11.80
CA MET A 1 -10.96 14.14 10.61
C MET A 1 -11.70 12.85 10.98
N GLU A 2 -11.15 12.03 11.88
CA GLU A 2 -11.76 10.77 12.33
C GLU A 2 -13.23 10.88 12.76
N LYS A 3 -13.60 11.85 13.61
CA LYS A 3 -15.01 12.07 14.02
C LYS A 3 -15.96 12.27 12.83
N ILE A 4 -15.48 12.89 11.75
CA ILE A 4 -16.26 13.06 10.51
C ILE A 4 -16.40 11.71 9.82
N ALA A 5 -15.29 10.97 9.66
CA ALA A 5 -15.28 9.64 9.09
C ALA A 5 -16.26 8.71 9.84
N ALA A 6 -16.19 8.68 11.17
CA ALA A 6 -17.05 7.87 12.04
C ALA A 6 -18.54 8.18 11.91
N ASN A 7 -18.89 9.45 11.66
CA ASN A 7 -20.28 9.83 11.45
C ASN A 7 -20.79 9.47 10.05
N VAL A 8 -19.93 9.57 9.04
CA VAL A 8 -20.28 9.33 7.65
C VAL A 8 -20.35 7.82 7.34
N VAL A 9 -19.40 7.04 7.86
CA VAL A 9 -19.32 5.59 7.60
C VAL A 9 -20.52 4.82 8.16
N LYS A 10 -21.21 5.34 9.18
CA LYS A 10 -22.49 4.80 9.70
C LYS A 10 -23.60 4.71 8.66
N LYS A 11 -23.52 5.51 7.59
CA LYS A 11 -24.48 5.46 6.47
C LYS A 11 -24.15 4.38 5.45
N CYS A 12 -23.03 3.68 5.62
CA CYS A 12 -22.55 2.62 4.73
C CYS A 12 -22.42 3.07 3.26
N PRO A 13 -21.72 4.19 2.99
CA PRO A 13 -21.59 4.73 1.64
C PRO A 13 -21.02 3.68 0.69
N ALA A 14 -21.60 3.59 -0.50
CA ALA A 14 -21.21 2.58 -1.49
C ALA A 14 -20.15 3.08 -2.47
N SER A 15 -19.96 4.40 -2.59
CA SER A 15 -19.09 5.00 -3.59
C SER A 15 -18.49 6.32 -3.11
N ARG A 16 -17.40 6.73 -3.77
CA ARG A 16 -16.76 8.01 -3.52
C ARG A 16 -17.69 9.17 -3.92
N GLU A 17 -18.47 9.01 -4.97
CA GLU A 17 -19.40 10.01 -5.50
C GLU A 17 -20.49 10.34 -4.48
N GLU A 18 -20.99 9.34 -3.76
CA GLU A 18 -21.93 9.53 -2.66
C GLU A 18 -21.34 10.42 -1.57
N LEU A 19 -20.08 10.19 -1.18
CA LEU A 19 -19.38 11.03 -0.21
C LEU A 19 -19.18 12.46 -0.73
N LEU A 20 -18.78 12.62 -1.99
CA LEU A 20 -18.54 13.93 -2.59
C LEU A 20 -19.81 14.77 -2.72
N SER A 21 -20.98 14.13 -2.81
CA SER A 21 -22.29 14.81 -2.84
C SER A 21 -22.67 15.45 -1.50
N MET A 22 -22.01 15.06 -0.40
CA MET A 22 -22.30 15.58 0.93
C MET A 22 -21.73 17.00 1.10
N PRO A 23 -22.56 18.04 1.34
CA PRO A 23 -22.09 19.43 1.37
C PRO A 23 -20.99 19.70 2.41
N GLN A 24 -21.04 19.00 3.55
CA GLN A 24 -20.04 19.10 4.61
C GLN A 24 -18.66 18.54 4.22
N LEU A 25 -18.56 17.78 3.13
CA LEU A 25 -17.33 17.20 2.60
C LEU A 25 -16.81 17.93 1.36
N SER A 26 -17.45 19.04 0.95
CA SER A 26 -17.17 19.78 -0.29
C SER A 26 -15.70 20.20 -0.48
N LYS A 27 -14.98 20.49 0.61
CA LYS A 27 -13.55 20.88 0.58
C LYS A 27 -12.58 19.80 1.06
N LEU A 28 -13.12 18.69 1.58
CA LEU A 28 -12.32 17.60 2.14
C LEU A 28 -12.04 16.55 1.06
N GLY A 29 -10.89 15.91 1.19
CA GLY A 29 -10.59 14.70 0.44
C GLY A 29 -11.29 13.51 1.08
N VAL A 30 -11.68 12.54 0.27
CA VAL A 30 -12.39 11.34 0.73
C VAL A 30 -11.95 10.12 -0.05
N ASN A 31 -11.80 9.01 0.67
CA ASN A 31 -11.75 7.67 0.10
C ASN A 31 -12.74 6.76 0.84
N VAL A 32 -13.32 5.81 0.11
CA VAL A 32 -14.16 4.75 0.65
C VAL A 32 -13.73 3.43 0.04
N GLY A 33 -13.75 2.39 0.85
CA GLY A 33 -13.42 1.03 0.44
C GLY A 33 -14.14 0.03 1.33
N SER A 34 -14.24 -1.21 0.90
CA SER A 34 -14.94 -2.24 1.67
C SER A 34 -14.37 -3.61 1.37
N VAL A 35 -14.38 -4.48 2.38
CA VAL A 35 -14.08 -5.90 2.28
C VAL A 35 -15.29 -6.73 2.70
N PRO A 36 -15.42 -7.99 2.26
CA PRO A 36 -16.49 -8.87 2.73
C PRO A 36 -16.51 -9.04 4.25
N TYR A 37 -17.70 -9.24 4.83
CA TYR A 37 -17.91 -9.58 6.24
C TYR A 37 -18.70 -10.89 6.38
N PRO A 38 -18.25 -11.87 7.19
CA PRO A 38 -17.00 -11.85 7.95
C PRO A 38 -15.77 -11.80 7.03
N THR A 39 -14.67 -11.25 7.52
CA THR A 39 -13.43 -11.15 6.74
C THR A 39 -12.95 -12.53 6.33
N PRO A 40 -12.51 -12.73 5.08
CA PRO A 40 -11.86 -13.96 4.69
C PRO A 40 -10.65 -14.23 5.61
N VAL A 41 -10.49 -15.49 6.00
CA VAL A 41 -9.32 -15.95 6.74
C VAL A 41 -8.28 -16.40 5.72
N ARG A 42 -7.09 -15.81 5.73
CA ARG A 42 -5.96 -16.25 4.90
C ARG A 42 -4.90 -16.88 5.80
N ASP A 43 -4.47 -18.09 5.47
CA ASP A 43 -3.44 -18.83 6.23
C ASP A 43 -3.77 -18.98 7.73
N GLY A 44 -5.07 -19.04 8.07
CA GLY A 44 -5.54 -19.15 9.45
C GLY A 44 -5.63 -17.83 10.23
N TYR A 45 -5.28 -16.69 9.63
CA TYR A 45 -5.38 -15.38 10.26
C TYR A 45 -6.46 -14.51 9.59
N PRO A 46 -7.30 -13.77 10.35
CA PRO A 46 -8.22 -12.81 9.77
C PRO A 46 -7.46 -11.70 9.05
N GLU A 47 -7.85 -11.39 7.82
CA GLU A 47 -7.21 -10.34 7.04
C GLU A 47 -7.25 -8.98 7.76
N ASP A 48 -6.14 -8.22 7.74
CA ASP A 48 -6.12 -6.85 8.23
C ASP A 48 -6.95 -5.96 7.31
N ILE A 49 -8.19 -5.71 7.74
CA ILE A 49 -9.20 -4.94 6.99
C ILE A 49 -8.66 -3.60 6.50
N GLN A 50 -7.90 -2.90 7.35
CA GLN A 50 -7.44 -1.55 7.05
C GLN A 50 -6.36 -1.62 5.96
N THR A 51 -5.38 -2.50 6.15
CA THR A 51 -4.30 -2.73 5.19
C THR A 51 -4.87 -3.16 3.84
N SER A 52 -5.81 -4.11 3.79
CA SER A 52 -6.40 -4.57 2.53
C SER A 52 -7.13 -3.47 1.76
N ILE A 53 -7.86 -2.60 2.46
CA ILE A 53 -8.55 -1.47 1.82
C ILE A 53 -7.53 -0.41 1.35
N ILE A 54 -6.49 -0.13 2.14
CA ILE A 54 -5.43 0.81 1.76
C ILE A 54 -4.65 0.28 0.56
N ASP A 55 -4.33 -1.00 0.52
CA ASP A 55 -3.66 -1.66 -0.60
C ASP A 55 -4.52 -1.65 -1.86
N GLN A 56 -5.84 -1.82 -1.73
CA GLN A 56 -6.77 -1.67 -2.85
C GLN A 56 -6.68 -0.27 -3.45
N TRP A 57 -6.76 0.78 -2.63
CA TRP A 57 -6.57 2.15 -3.11
C TRP A 57 -5.17 2.39 -3.67
N GLY A 58 -4.13 1.83 -3.04
CA GLY A 58 -2.73 1.95 -3.44
C GLY A 58 -2.46 1.29 -4.80
N SER A 59 -3.16 0.19 -5.11
CA SER A 59 -3.01 -0.55 -6.37
C SER A 59 -3.32 0.30 -7.61
N GLU A 60 -4.18 1.33 -7.47
CA GLU A 60 -4.47 2.27 -8.56
C GLU A 60 -3.24 3.08 -9.02
N ARG A 61 -2.12 3.03 -8.28
CA ARG A 61 -0.81 3.53 -8.72
C ARG A 61 -0.45 3.01 -10.12
N SER A 62 -0.83 1.79 -10.47
CA SER A 62 -0.56 1.20 -11.79
C SER A 62 -1.26 1.94 -12.93
N ASN A 63 -2.31 2.71 -12.63
CA ASN A 63 -3.08 3.49 -13.58
C ASN A 63 -2.50 4.90 -13.79
N TYR A 64 -1.70 5.40 -12.84
CA TYR A 64 -1.08 6.71 -12.94
C TYR A 64 0.14 6.74 -13.88
N ARG A 65 0.23 7.79 -14.68
CA ARG A 65 1.35 8.13 -15.56
C ARG A 65 1.72 9.59 -15.31
N ILE A 66 3.02 9.85 -15.19
CA ILE A 66 3.50 11.21 -14.93
C ILE A 66 3.04 12.17 -16.03
N GLU A 67 3.15 11.80 -17.31
CA GLU A 67 2.82 12.69 -18.44
C GLU A 67 1.31 12.76 -18.77
N GLY A 68 0.44 11.98 -18.11
CA GLY A 68 -0.95 11.83 -18.55
C GLY A 68 -1.98 11.55 -17.46
N GLY A 69 -1.62 11.71 -16.19
CA GLY A 69 -2.51 11.45 -15.06
C GLY A 69 -3.00 10.01 -15.03
N CYS A 70 -4.32 9.79 -15.09
CA CYS A 70 -4.94 8.45 -15.11
C CYS A 70 -5.59 8.13 -16.49
N PRO A 71 -4.82 7.86 -17.56
CA PRO A 71 -5.35 7.88 -18.93
C PRO A 71 -6.25 6.68 -19.30
N SER A 72 -6.08 5.52 -18.64
CA SER A 72 -6.75 4.27 -19.04
C SER A 72 -7.78 3.76 -18.02
N ALA A 73 -7.61 4.12 -16.76
CA ALA A 73 -8.45 3.67 -15.66
C ALA A 73 -8.36 4.70 -14.53
N PRO A 74 -9.40 4.82 -13.67
CA PRO A 74 -9.38 5.78 -12.57
C PRO A 74 -8.21 5.50 -11.62
N CYS A 75 -7.65 6.58 -11.06
CA CYS A 75 -6.64 6.50 -10.02
C CYS A 75 -6.88 7.50 -8.88
N ASN A 76 -8.14 7.86 -8.67
CA ASN A 76 -8.56 8.91 -7.75
C ASN A 76 -8.24 8.58 -6.29
N SER A 77 -8.34 7.31 -5.89
CA SER A 77 -8.08 6.91 -4.52
C SER A 77 -6.60 6.89 -4.23
N TRP A 78 -5.77 6.37 -5.15
CA TRP A 78 -4.32 6.52 -5.06
C TRP A 78 -3.90 7.99 -5.06
N TRP A 79 -4.43 8.79 -5.99
CA TRP A 79 -4.10 10.21 -6.11
C TRP A 79 -4.40 10.98 -4.83
N GLN A 80 -5.51 10.68 -4.16
CA GLN A 80 -5.86 11.28 -2.88
C GLN A 80 -4.90 10.87 -1.75
N ILE A 81 -4.41 9.62 -1.74
CA ILE A 81 -3.42 9.14 -0.76
C ILE A 81 -2.10 9.91 -0.91
N VAL A 82 -1.63 10.11 -2.15
CA VAL A 82 -0.36 10.79 -2.43
C VAL A 82 -0.47 12.30 -2.62
N TRP A 83 -1.64 12.89 -2.31
CA TRP A 83 -1.90 14.31 -2.52
C TRP A 83 -1.07 15.17 -1.56
N SER A 84 -0.07 15.89 -2.08
CA SER A 84 0.95 16.56 -1.25
C SER A 84 0.43 17.73 -0.40
N LYS A 85 -0.81 18.17 -0.63
CA LYS A 85 -1.45 19.23 0.17
C LYS A 85 -2.21 18.66 1.38
N VAL A 86 -2.26 17.34 1.55
CA VAL A 86 -2.80 16.71 2.76
C VAL A 86 -1.76 16.79 3.88
N SER A 87 -2.18 17.25 5.06
CA SER A 87 -1.38 17.21 6.28
C SER A 87 -2.04 16.41 7.40
N HIS A 88 -3.35 16.13 7.27
CA HIS A 88 -4.11 15.35 8.26
C HIS A 88 -5.06 14.39 7.57
N ILE A 89 -5.16 13.19 8.11
CA ILE A 89 -6.10 12.15 7.73
C ILE A 89 -6.84 11.66 8.98
N GLY A 90 -8.04 11.13 8.81
CA GLY A 90 -8.69 10.32 9.83
C GLY A 90 -9.69 9.38 9.19
N CYS A 91 -9.66 8.13 9.62
CA CYS A 91 -10.45 7.05 9.04
C CYS A 91 -11.38 6.43 10.08
N SER A 92 -12.43 5.76 9.64
CA SER A 92 -13.28 4.98 10.52
C SER A 92 -13.90 3.82 9.76
N LEU A 93 -14.11 2.71 10.47
CA LEU A 93 -14.71 1.48 9.99
C LEU A 93 -16.15 1.36 10.50
N ASN A 94 -17.01 0.74 9.70
CA ASN A 94 -18.34 0.32 10.14
C ASN A 94 -18.69 -1.03 9.51
N ASN A 95 -19.36 -1.89 10.30
CA ASN A 95 -20.01 -3.07 9.75
C ASN A 95 -21.28 -2.63 9.00
N CYS A 96 -21.37 -3.02 7.73
CA CYS A 96 -22.44 -2.67 6.81
C CYS A 96 -23.21 -3.91 6.32
N GLY A 97 -23.40 -4.89 7.21
CA GLY A 97 -24.10 -6.13 6.95
C GLY A 97 -23.15 -7.20 6.40
N ASN A 98 -23.10 -7.35 5.08
CA ASN A 98 -22.26 -8.35 4.41
C ASN A 98 -20.84 -7.84 4.07
N ARG A 99 -20.49 -6.64 4.52
CA ARG A 99 -19.18 -6.01 4.29
C ARG A 99 -18.78 -5.14 5.48
N THR A 100 -17.48 -4.98 5.66
CA THR A 100 -16.91 -3.91 6.49
C THR A 100 -16.49 -2.77 5.58
N THR A 101 -16.99 -1.57 5.84
CA THR A 101 -16.70 -0.37 5.05
C THR A 101 -15.76 0.55 5.82
N MET A 102 -14.72 1.05 5.17
CA MET A 102 -13.84 2.09 5.69
C MET A 102 -14.07 3.40 4.92
N VAL A 103 -14.14 4.50 5.65
CA VAL A 103 -14.09 5.86 5.08
C VAL A 103 -12.89 6.58 5.66
N CYS A 104 -12.06 7.18 4.80
CA CYS A 104 -10.98 8.08 5.18
C CYS A 104 -11.30 9.51 4.71
N ILE A 105 -11.09 10.47 5.61
CA ILE A 105 -11.27 11.90 5.35
C ILE A 105 -9.91 12.60 5.44
N TYR A 106 -9.58 13.40 4.43
CA TYR A 106 -8.32 14.11 4.27
C TYR A 106 -8.53 15.63 4.39
N SER A 107 -7.53 16.35 4.92
CA SER A 107 -7.59 17.80 5.13
C SER A 107 -7.80 18.63 3.86
N SER A 108 -7.46 18.08 2.69
CA SER A 108 -7.63 18.71 1.40
C SER A 108 -8.04 17.68 0.35
N ARG A 109 -8.94 18.08 -0.54
CA ARG A 109 -9.35 17.28 -1.69
C ARG A 109 -8.27 17.29 -2.75
N ALA A 110 -7.99 16.11 -3.32
CA ALA A 110 -7.22 15.96 -4.53
C ALA A 110 -7.86 16.74 -5.68
N ASP A 111 -7.06 17.52 -6.39
CA ASP A 111 -7.50 18.31 -7.53
C ASP A 111 -7.00 17.64 -8.84
N PRO A 112 -7.87 16.96 -9.59
CA PRO A 112 -7.49 16.29 -10.83
C PRO A 112 -7.17 17.26 -11.97
N GLU A 113 -7.46 18.56 -11.83
CA GLU A 113 -7.03 19.60 -12.80
C GLU A 113 -5.54 19.94 -12.65
N THR A 114 -4.88 19.45 -11.62
CA THR A 114 -3.42 19.56 -11.49
C THR A 114 -2.72 18.46 -12.28
N ASP A 115 -1.58 18.78 -12.90
CA ASP A 115 -0.80 17.83 -13.69
C ASP A 115 -0.36 16.61 -12.86
N HIS A 116 -0.08 16.80 -11.57
CA HIS A 116 0.44 15.77 -10.67
C HIS A 116 -0.09 15.90 -9.23
N PRO A 117 -0.19 14.80 -8.48
CA PRO A 117 -0.59 14.83 -7.07
C PRO A 117 0.43 15.49 -6.13
N PHE A 118 1.66 15.66 -6.60
CA PHE A 118 2.79 16.22 -5.88
C PHE A 118 3.75 16.91 -6.86
N LYS A 119 4.59 17.81 -6.35
CA LYS A 119 5.65 18.42 -7.16
C LYS A 119 6.73 17.39 -7.47
N VAL A 120 7.02 17.19 -8.75
CA VAL A 120 8.07 16.27 -9.21
C VAL A 120 9.45 16.85 -8.87
N GLY A 121 10.30 16.06 -8.22
CA GLY A 121 11.64 16.48 -7.81
C GLY A 121 12.24 15.55 -6.75
N ASN A 122 13.38 15.97 -6.19
CA ASN A 122 13.99 15.27 -5.07
C ASN A 122 13.10 15.37 -3.82
N GLY A 123 13.11 14.31 -3.00
CA GLY A 123 12.37 14.31 -1.73
C GLY A 123 12.74 15.53 -0.88
N CYS A 124 11.73 16.16 -0.29
CA CYS A 124 11.86 17.34 0.57
C CYS A 124 12.45 18.61 -0.09
N SER A 125 12.71 18.63 -1.40
CA SER A 125 13.30 19.81 -2.07
C SER A 125 12.33 20.99 -2.24
N ALA A 126 11.10 20.85 -1.75
CA ALA A 126 10.04 21.85 -1.84
C ALA A 126 9.07 21.75 -0.65
N CYS A 127 9.59 21.44 0.55
CA CYS A 127 8.75 21.43 1.75
C CYS A 127 8.15 22.82 2.03
N PRO A 128 6.89 22.89 2.49
CA PRO A 128 6.27 24.15 2.86
C PRO A 128 6.84 24.68 4.19
N GLU A 129 6.63 25.98 4.43
CA GLU A 129 6.96 26.62 5.69
C GLU A 129 6.27 25.92 6.87
N GLY A 130 7.01 25.67 7.95
CA GLY A 130 6.58 24.95 9.15
C GLY A 130 6.70 23.42 9.07
N PHE A 131 7.20 22.87 7.94
CA PHE A 131 7.43 21.45 7.70
C PHE A 131 8.83 21.16 7.11
N GLU A 132 9.86 21.85 7.58
CA GLU A 132 11.20 21.81 7.01
C GLU A 132 11.97 20.51 7.28
N ARG A 133 11.57 19.73 8.28
CA ARG A 133 12.24 18.45 8.57
C ARG A 133 11.91 17.44 7.48
N CYS A 134 12.90 16.61 7.14
CA CYS A 134 12.74 15.56 6.14
C CYS A 134 12.85 14.19 6.80
N GLU A 135 11.74 13.46 6.86
CA GLU A 135 11.67 12.10 7.39
C GLU A 135 11.22 11.16 6.28
N ASN A 136 12.04 10.17 5.91
CA ASN A 136 11.68 9.19 4.87
C ASN A 136 11.17 9.83 3.56
N LYS A 137 11.77 10.96 3.16
CA LYS A 137 11.38 11.77 1.98
C LYS A 137 10.01 12.48 2.09
N MET A 138 9.49 12.62 3.30
CA MET A 138 8.28 13.39 3.62
C MET A 138 8.62 14.61 4.49
N CYS A 139 7.89 15.69 4.28
CA CYS A 139 8.03 16.94 5.04
C CYS A 139 7.35 16.79 6.40
N ALA A 140 8.08 17.05 7.47
CA ALA A 140 7.62 16.93 8.85
C ALA A 140 7.81 18.25 9.61
N SER A 141 6.89 18.54 10.52
CA SER A 141 6.98 19.75 11.34
C SER A 141 8.05 19.62 12.41
N GLU A 142 8.72 20.73 12.75
CA GLU A 142 9.68 20.85 13.85
C GLU A 142 9.05 20.53 15.22
N SER A 143 7.73 20.70 15.38
CA SER A 143 7.02 20.46 16.63
C SER A 143 6.22 19.14 16.63
N GLN A 144 6.91 18.03 16.79
CA GLN A 144 6.33 16.79 17.30
C GLN A 144 7.39 16.16 18.18
N ASN A 145 7.33 16.38 19.50
CA ASN A 145 7.63 15.25 20.37
C ASN A 145 6.50 14.28 20.03
N PRO A 146 6.76 13.17 19.29
CA PRO A 146 5.68 12.31 18.87
C PRO A 146 5.15 11.68 20.16
N THR A 147 4.05 12.19 20.70
CA THR A 147 3.21 11.33 21.51
C THR A 147 2.55 10.42 20.50
N GLU A 148 3.29 9.39 20.10
CA GLU A 148 2.67 8.14 19.69
C GLU A 148 1.60 7.88 20.76
N PRO A 149 0.31 7.80 20.38
CA PRO A 149 -0.71 7.49 21.36
C PRO A 149 -0.30 6.15 21.96
N GLU A 150 0.06 6.16 23.25
CA GLU A 150 0.30 4.92 23.98
C GLU A 150 -0.89 4.02 23.69
N PHE A 151 -0.60 2.85 23.13
CA PHE A 151 -1.60 1.82 22.89
C PHE A 151 -2.22 1.48 24.25
N GLN A 152 -3.37 2.07 24.56
CA GLN A 152 -4.07 1.83 25.81
C GLN A 152 -4.73 0.46 25.72
N SER A 153 -3.98 -0.56 26.12
CA SER A 153 -4.46 -1.94 26.32
C SER A 153 -5.62 -2.00 27.33
N GLU A 154 -5.79 -0.96 28.15
CA GLU A 154 -6.81 -0.86 29.21
C GLU A 154 -8.27 -0.88 28.72
N ALA A 155 -8.52 -0.75 27.41
CA ALA A 155 -9.86 -0.82 26.84
C ALA A 155 -10.37 -2.26 26.60
N PHE A 156 -9.52 -3.30 26.76
CA PHE A 156 -9.88 -4.70 26.51
C PHE A 156 -10.11 -5.55 27.77
N GLU A 157 -9.90 -5.02 28.98
CA GLU A 157 -10.02 -5.80 30.23
C GLU A 157 -11.36 -5.66 30.98
N LYS A 158 -12.39 -5.05 30.38
CA LYS A 158 -13.70 -4.97 31.01
C LYS A 158 -14.75 -5.64 30.16
N ASP A 159 -14.70 -6.97 30.09
CA ASP A 159 -15.87 -7.83 29.84
C ASP A 159 -15.55 -9.31 30.17
N GLU A 160 -14.99 -9.62 31.35
CA GLU A 160 -15.06 -10.99 31.91
C GLU A 160 -15.28 -10.94 33.44
N ASP A 161 -16.55 -10.95 33.85
CA ASP A 161 -16.95 -11.45 35.16
C ASP A 161 -18.05 -12.50 34.96
N SER A 162 -17.62 -13.74 34.75
CA SER A 162 -18.35 -14.92 35.21
C SER A 162 -17.39 -16.11 35.26
N ASN A 163 -16.94 -16.41 36.47
CA ASN A 163 -16.46 -17.69 36.98
C ASN A 163 -16.31 -18.82 35.95
N ASP A 164 -15.07 -19.24 35.69
CA ASP A 164 -14.69 -20.64 35.82
C ASP A 164 -13.20 -20.75 36.17
N ASN A 165 -12.94 -21.58 37.15
CA ASN A 165 -11.69 -21.69 37.89
C ASN A 165 -10.94 -22.91 37.36
N GLU A 166 -9.97 -22.72 36.47
CA GLU A 166 -9.04 -23.79 36.10
C GLU A 166 -7.63 -23.24 35.87
N GLY A 167 -6.75 -23.55 36.82
CA GLY A 167 -5.40 -23.02 36.88
C GLY A 167 -4.50 -23.55 35.77
N TYR A 168 -3.74 -22.64 35.17
CA TYR A 168 -2.57 -22.97 34.37
C TYR A 168 -1.31 -22.52 35.09
N LYS A 169 -0.35 -23.44 35.19
CA LYS A 169 0.98 -23.22 35.78
C LYS A 169 1.83 -22.44 34.78
N GLU A 170 2.50 -21.40 35.24
CA GLU A 170 3.56 -20.73 34.50
C GLU A 170 4.74 -21.69 34.29
N GLU A 171 5.16 -21.88 33.04
CA GLU A 171 6.49 -22.37 32.70
C GLU A 171 7.34 -21.18 32.22
N GLU A 172 8.55 -21.07 32.75
CA GLU A 172 9.47 -19.94 32.54
C GLU A 172 9.95 -19.79 31.08
N PRO A 173 10.29 -18.57 30.62
CA PRO A 173 10.71 -18.34 29.25
C PRO A 173 12.18 -18.76 29.04
N ASN A 174 12.40 -19.66 28.08
CA ASN A 174 13.72 -19.95 27.54
C ASN A 174 14.22 -18.75 26.70
N LYS A 175 15.36 -18.19 27.10
CA LYS A 175 16.12 -17.18 26.37
C LYS A 175 16.90 -17.86 25.25
N ASP A 176 16.46 -17.67 24.01
CA ASP A 176 17.34 -17.84 22.85
C ASP A 176 17.21 -16.63 21.92
N ASN A 177 18.24 -15.79 21.95
CA ASN A 177 18.42 -14.67 21.03
C ASN A 177 18.85 -15.21 19.67
N ASN A 178 18.01 -15.03 18.64
CA ASN A 178 18.53 -14.95 17.28
C ASN A 178 17.73 -13.92 16.49
N SER A 179 18.26 -12.70 16.46
CA SER A 179 17.86 -11.64 15.55
C SER A 179 18.55 -11.94 14.22
N ASP A 180 17.77 -12.31 13.22
CA ASP A 180 18.03 -12.05 11.79
C ASP A 180 16.92 -12.76 11.00
N ASN A 181 15.96 -11.98 10.50
CA ASN A 181 15.15 -12.20 9.28
C ASN A 181 13.93 -11.26 9.28
N ASN A 182 14.13 -10.01 8.85
CA ASN A 182 13.03 -9.14 8.43
C ASN A 182 12.74 -9.38 6.94
N PRO A 183 11.55 -9.87 6.55
CA PRO A 183 11.23 -10.18 5.15
C PRO A 183 10.86 -8.94 4.30
N TYR A 184 10.99 -7.72 4.83
CA TYR A 184 10.72 -6.47 4.10
C TYR A 184 11.96 -5.59 3.95
N ALA A 185 13.04 -6.15 3.41
CA ALA A 185 14.17 -5.37 2.89
C ALA A 185 13.99 -5.14 1.39
N ALA A 186 13.97 -3.86 1.00
CA ALA A 186 13.85 -3.44 -0.39
C ALA A 186 15.06 -3.89 -1.22
N ALA A 187 14.82 -4.69 -2.26
CA ALA A 187 15.84 -5.03 -3.25
C ALA A 187 16.20 -3.79 -4.09
N SER A 188 17.35 -3.18 -3.78
CA SER A 188 18.06 -2.28 -4.68
C SER A 188 18.98 -3.11 -5.59
N GLY A 189 18.91 -2.86 -6.90
CA GLY A 189 19.55 -3.71 -7.92
C GLY A 189 21.05 -3.49 -8.14
N THR A 190 21.62 -4.29 -9.05
CA THR A 190 22.63 -3.91 -10.08
C THR A 190 23.03 -5.16 -10.86
N GLY A 191 23.33 -5.00 -12.15
CA GLY A 191 23.69 -6.09 -13.07
C GLY A 191 25.16 -6.52 -13.01
N GLY A 192 25.44 -7.67 -13.63
CA GLY A 192 26.80 -8.16 -13.91
C GLY A 192 26.77 -9.62 -14.37
N GLN A 193 27.20 -9.86 -15.62
CA GLN A 193 27.31 -11.18 -16.27
C GLN A 193 28.57 -11.96 -15.84
N VAL A 194 28.60 -13.26 -16.19
CA VAL A 194 29.74 -14.08 -16.69
C VAL A 194 30.11 -15.34 -15.87
N LEU A 195 29.66 -16.47 -16.43
CA LEU A 195 30.33 -17.76 -16.73
C LEU A 195 30.73 -18.79 -15.65
N ASP A 196 30.12 -19.97 -15.84
CA ASP A 196 30.63 -21.35 -15.93
C ASP A 196 31.35 -22.03 -14.75
N HIS A 197 30.80 -23.16 -14.28
CA HIS A 197 31.39 -24.48 -14.56
C HIS A 197 30.45 -25.66 -14.22
N GLU A 198 30.48 -26.68 -15.08
CA GLU A 198 29.71 -27.94 -15.08
C GLU A 198 30.14 -28.95 -14.01
N SER A 199 29.26 -29.93 -13.71
CA SER A 199 29.60 -31.36 -13.78
C SER A 199 28.36 -32.29 -13.67
N SER A 200 28.07 -32.99 -14.79
CA SER A 200 27.66 -34.41 -15.00
C SER A 200 26.49 -35.02 -14.20
N ASP A 201 25.60 -35.89 -14.69
CA ASP A 201 25.32 -36.63 -15.95
C ASP A 201 23.86 -37.16 -15.76
N SER A 202 22.99 -37.37 -16.76
CA SER A 202 23.08 -38.39 -17.80
C SER A 202 21.96 -38.23 -18.84
N ALA A 203 22.29 -38.61 -20.08
CA ALA A 203 21.61 -38.37 -21.35
C ALA A 203 20.26 -39.08 -21.58
N THR A 204 19.43 -38.50 -22.45
CA THR A 204 18.74 -39.26 -23.51
C THR A 204 18.67 -38.43 -24.79
N GLN A 205 18.93 -39.12 -25.90
CA GLN A 205 19.42 -38.67 -27.19
C GLN A 205 18.27 -38.45 -28.19
N PHE A 206 18.31 -37.37 -28.98
CA PHE A 206 17.67 -37.33 -30.30
C PHE A 206 18.58 -36.57 -31.30
N THR A 207 19.24 -37.35 -32.14
CA THR A 207 19.92 -36.99 -33.41
C THR A 207 18.85 -36.78 -34.51
N VAL A 208 18.96 -35.99 -35.58
CA VAL A 208 19.99 -35.76 -36.64
C VAL A 208 19.41 -34.66 -37.61
N PRO A 209 20.10 -34.14 -38.66
CA PRO A 209 21.50 -33.79 -38.87
C PRO A 209 21.69 -32.32 -39.33
N PHE A 210 22.89 -31.78 -39.09
CA PHE A 210 23.43 -30.60 -39.77
C PHE A 210 24.31 -31.06 -40.95
N ALA A 211 24.15 -30.43 -42.11
CA ALA A 211 25.19 -30.29 -43.14
C ALA A 211 24.73 -29.23 -44.14
N THR A 212 25.51 -28.29 -44.65
CA THR A 212 26.88 -27.79 -44.42
C THR A 212 27.03 -26.64 -45.42
N PHE A 213 27.78 -25.59 -45.06
CA PHE A 213 28.66 -24.81 -45.93
C PHE A 213 28.17 -24.35 -47.33
N PHE A 214 28.12 -23.04 -47.58
CA PHE A 214 29.16 -22.35 -48.39
C PHE A 214 28.78 -20.88 -48.61
N THR A 215 29.77 -20.03 -48.40
CA THR A 215 29.84 -18.63 -48.79
C THR A 215 29.82 -18.43 -50.31
N LEU A 216 29.32 -17.25 -50.71
CA LEU A 216 29.61 -16.50 -51.95
C LEU A 216 29.02 -16.97 -53.30
N LEU A 217 27.93 -16.30 -53.71
CA LEU A 217 27.64 -15.90 -55.10
C LEU A 217 27.22 -14.41 -55.04
N LEU A 218 28.12 -13.45 -55.26
CA LEU A 218 28.35 -12.77 -56.54
C LEU A 218 27.08 -12.46 -57.37
N LEU A 219 26.83 -11.14 -57.50
CA LEU A 219 26.26 -10.38 -58.62
C LEU A 219 24.74 -10.08 -58.65
N GLY A 220 24.47 -8.76 -58.69
CA GLY A 220 23.21 -8.10 -59.05
C GLY A 220 23.00 -6.79 -58.29
N ILE A 221 23.91 -5.81 -58.35
CA ILE A 221 24.00 -4.70 -59.33
C ILE A 221 22.75 -3.79 -59.36
N LEU A 222 22.97 -2.56 -58.85
CA LEU A 222 22.44 -1.25 -59.24
C LEU A 222 21.09 -1.16 -59.99
N ALA A 223 20.15 -0.48 -59.36
CA ALA A 223 19.44 0.69 -59.90
C ALA A 223 19.12 1.65 -58.74
#